data_AF-A0A146K2W0-F1
#
_entry.id   AF-A0A146K2W0-F1
#
_cell.length_a   1.000
_cell.length_b   1.000
_cell.length_c   1.000
_cell.angle_alpha   90.00
_cell.angle_beta   90.00
_cell.angle_gamma   90.00
#
_symmetry.space_group_name_H-M   'P 1'
#
loop_
_entity.id
_entity.type
_entity.pdbx_description
1 polymer ?
#
loop_
_entity_poly.entity_id
_entity_poly.type
_entity_poly.pdbx_seq_one_letter_code
_entity_poly.pdbx_strand_id
1 'polypeptide(L)'
;TINFILKHFQAKRIEFRVIFVESVIQNRDPNYQYQQHLNELQSLDYQVISEGAVLQVIQQVDMILVGAEMMSVNCGLVNSIGTAQIAEIAHLFGKKLVIACQFFKFVEKTMFSDKDIEEYDGVQVQIVRETPINKVLQKYYDFTSPSRIDLVVTELGALSVVQTSDMATLSMARQP
;
A
#
# COMPACT_ATOMS: atom_id res chain seq x y z
N THR A 1 -10.29 -0.67 0.99
CA THR A 1 -10.06 -2.12 1.19
C THR A 1 -9.67 -2.48 2.62
N ILE A 2 -8.59 -1.90 3.18
CA ILE A 2 -8.10 -2.28 4.52
C ILE A 2 -9.13 -2.10 5.63
N ASN A 3 -9.83 -0.96 5.68
CA ASN A 3 -10.84 -0.72 6.71
C ASN A 3 -11.95 -1.77 6.72
N PHE A 4 -12.31 -2.33 5.56
CA PHE A 4 -13.28 -3.42 5.47
C PHE A 4 -12.74 -4.71 6.10
N ILE A 5 -11.46 -5.04 5.87
CA ILE A 5 -10.80 -6.21 6.46
C ILE A 5 -10.76 -6.06 7.99
N LEU A 6 -10.37 -4.90 8.51
CA LEU A 6 -10.31 -4.64 9.95
C LEU A 6 -11.69 -4.73 10.62
N LYS A 7 -12.72 -4.14 10.00
CA LYS A 7 -14.11 -4.28 10.47
C LYS A 7 -14.58 -5.74 10.45
N HIS A 8 -14.19 -6.51 9.43
CA HIS A 8 -14.50 -7.93 9.37
C HIS A 8 -13.83 -8.72 10.51
N PHE A 9 -12.56 -8.44 10.81
CA PHE A 9 -11.85 -9.06 11.94
C PHE A 9 -12.54 -8.73 13.27
N GLN A 10 -12.95 -7.48 13.46
CA GLN A 10 -13.70 -7.06 14.64
C GLN A 10 -15.05 -7.81 14.75
N ALA A 11 -15.80 -7.92 13.66
CA ALA A 11 -17.07 -8.65 13.63
C ALA A 11 -16.91 -10.15 13.94
N LYS A 12 -15.76 -10.73 13.54
CA LYS A 12 -15.37 -12.11 13.86
C LYS A 12 -14.80 -12.29 15.27
N ARG A 13 -14.69 -11.21 16.06
CA ARG A 13 -14.08 -11.20 17.40
C ARG A 13 -12.65 -11.73 17.41
N ILE A 14 -11.91 -11.43 16.35
CA ILE A 14 -10.46 -11.64 16.33
C ILE A 14 -9.84 -10.54 17.18
N GLU A 15 -8.96 -10.90 18.11
CA GLU A 15 -8.19 -9.92 18.88
C GLU A 15 -6.99 -9.45 18.05
N PHE A 16 -6.89 -8.14 17.84
CA PHE A 16 -5.77 -7.52 17.13
C PHE A 16 -5.60 -6.07 17.58
N ARG A 17 -4.38 -5.55 17.39
CA ARG A 17 -4.05 -4.14 17.48
C ARG A 17 -3.56 -3.66 16.12
N VAL A 18 -3.86 -2.42 15.77
CA VAL A 18 -3.41 -1.81 14.51
C VAL A 18 -2.38 -0.72 14.78
N ILE A 19 -1.28 -0.73 14.04
CA ILE A 19 -0.40 0.43 13.93
C ILE A 19 -0.59 1.01 12.53
N PHE A 20 -1.15 2.21 12.46
CA PHE A 20 -1.40 2.92 11.21
C PHE A 20 -0.22 3.85 10.90
N VAL A 21 0.31 3.75 9.69
CA VAL A 21 1.39 4.62 9.20
C VAL A 21 0.77 5.77 8.43
N GLU A 22 1.02 6.98 8.90
CA GLU A 22 0.49 8.21 8.35
C GLU A 22 1.44 8.81 7.30
N SER A 23 0.90 9.08 6.10
CA SER A 23 1.66 9.71 5.01
C SER A 23 1.42 11.22 4.94
N VAL A 24 2.51 11.98 4.98
CA VAL A 24 2.46 13.45 4.92
C VAL A 24 1.93 13.94 3.56
N ILE A 25 2.25 13.25 2.47
CA ILE A 25 1.85 13.65 1.12
C ILE A 25 0.36 13.40 0.93
N GLN A 26 -0.14 12.24 1.34
CA GLN A 26 -1.56 11.92 1.24
C GLN A 26 -2.42 12.82 2.13
N ASN A 27 -1.98 13.09 3.36
CA ASN A 27 -2.71 13.97 4.27
C ASN A 27 -2.87 15.41 3.78
N ARG A 28 -2.03 15.83 2.83
CA ARG A 28 -2.10 17.16 2.21
C ARG A 28 -2.87 17.17 0.90
N ASP A 29 -3.26 16.00 0.38
CA ASP A 29 -4.17 15.93 -0.75
C ASP A 29 -5.59 16.25 -0.26
N PRO A 30 -6.23 17.34 -0.72
CA PRO A 30 -7.59 17.69 -0.30
C PRO A 30 -8.64 16.65 -0.71
N ASN A 31 -8.34 15.78 -1.67
CA ASN A 31 -9.21 14.68 -2.09
C ASN A 31 -9.04 13.45 -1.19
N TYR A 32 -7.98 13.38 -0.40
CA TYR A 32 -7.75 12.25 0.49
C TYR A 32 -8.63 12.37 1.74
N GLN A 33 -9.56 11.44 1.90
CA GLN A 33 -10.56 11.44 2.97
C GLN A 33 -9.98 10.92 4.30
N TYR A 34 -8.85 11.47 4.74
CA TYR A 34 -8.11 11.00 5.91
C TYR A 34 -8.97 10.96 7.19
N GLN A 35 -9.74 12.03 7.44
CA GLN A 35 -10.62 12.11 8.60
C GLN A 35 -11.71 11.03 8.59
N GLN A 36 -12.22 10.66 7.41
CA GLN A 36 -13.18 9.58 7.30
C GLN A 36 -12.52 8.24 7.62
N HIS A 37 -11.29 8.01 7.14
CA HIS A 37 -10.53 6.80 7.48
C HIS A 37 -10.31 6.68 8.99
N LEU A 38 -9.90 7.74 9.69
CA LEU A 38 -9.73 7.70 11.15
C LEU A 38 -11.05 7.49 11.90
N ASN A 39 -12.13 8.12 11.45
CA ASN A 39 -13.46 7.90 12.03
C ASN A 39 -13.89 6.44 11.93
N GLU A 40 -13.57 5.76 10.84
CA GLU A 40 -13.83 4.33 10.67
C GLU A 40 -13.02 3.42 11.61
N LEU A 41 -11.93 3.93 12.19
CA LEU A 41 -11.06 3.20 13.10
C LEU A 41 -11.37 3.47 14.58
N GLN A 42 -12.28 4.39 14.92
CA GLN A 42 -12.59 4.78 16.30
C GLN A 42 -13.01 3.61 17.21
N SER A 43 -13.53 2.53 16.63
CA SER A 43 -13.93 1.32 17.35
C SER A 43 -12.81 0.29 17.55
N LEU A 44 -11.58 0.59 17.11
CA LEU A 44 -10.43 -0.31 17.16
C LEU A 44 -9.38 0.17 18.18
N ASP A 45 -8.59 -0.76 18.72
CA ASP A 45 -7.33 -0.43 19.40
C ASP A 45 -6.27 -0.13 18.34
N TYR A 46 -5.98 1.16 18.12
CA TYR A 46 -4.99 1.59 17.13
C TYR A 46 -4.04 2.67 17.63
N GLN A 47 -2.85 2.67 17.06
CA GLN A 47 -1.83 3.70 17.21
C GLN A 47 -1.53 4.30 15.83
N VAL A 48 -1.40 5.63 15.74
CA VAL A 48 -0.92 6.30 14.54
C VAL A 48 0.55 6.66 14.73
N ILE A 49 1.35 6.42 13.69
CA ILE A 49 2.77 6.77 13.64
C ILE A 49 3.10 7.46 12.32
N SER A 50 4.17 8.26 12.30
CA SER A 50 4.73 8.77 11.04
C SER A 50 5.48 7.66 10.29
N GLU A 51 5.61 7.80 8.97
CA GLU A 51 6.42 6.90 8.12
C GLU A 51 7.83 6.65 8.69
N GLY A 52 8.49 7.70 9.19
CA GLY A 52 9.83 7.61 9.77
C GLY A 52 9.92 6.80 11.08
N ALA A 53 8.80 6.58 11.76
CA ALA A 53 8.75 5.81 13.01
C ALA A 53 8.56 4.30 12.80
N VAL A 54 8.36 3.84 11.57
CA VAL A 54 8.14 2.41 11.26
C VAL A 54 9.26 1.53 11.82
N LEU A 55 10.52 1.96 11.69
CA LEU A 55 11.67 1.22 12.21
C LEU A 55 11.64 1.03 13.73
N GLN A 56 11.04 1.96 14.48
CA GLN A 56 10.96 1.91 15.95
C GLN A 56 9.90 0.91 16.43
N VAL A 57 8.87 0.66 15.62
CA VAL A 57 7.72 -0.19 15.98
C VAL A 57 7.71 -1.53 15.25
N ILE A 58 8.57 -1.74 14.25
CA ILE A 58 8.54 -2.93 13.38
C ILE A 58 8.61 -4.26 14.15
N GLN A 59 9.30 -4.29 15.29
CA GLN A 59 9.38 -5.50 16.11
C GLN A 59 8.06 -5.84 16.82
N GLN A 60 7.18 -4.85 17.01
CA GLN A 60 5.89 -4.98 17.70
C GLN A 60 4.79 -5.56 16.80
N VAL A 61 4.99 -5.61 15.48
CA VAL A 61 3.98 -6.10 14.53
C VAL A 61 4.29 -7.52 14.07
N ASP A 62 3.24 -8.31 13.82
CA ASP A 62 3.36 -9.67 13.26
C ASP A 62 3.43 -9.64 11.73
N MET A 63 2.70 -8.70 11.12
CA MET A 63 2.61 -8.53 9.68
C MET A 63 2.28 -7.08 9.34
N ILE A 64 2.49 -6.74 8.07
CA ILE A 64 2.16 -5.46 7.47
C ILE A 64 1.10 -5.70 6.42
N LEU A 65 0.00 -4.96 6.50
CA LEU A 65 -1.11 -5.06 5.58
C LEU A 65 -1.21 -3.78 4.75
N VAL A 66 -1.13 -3.90 3.43
CA VAL A 66 -1.18 -2.77 2.50
C VAL A 66 -2.34 -2.96 1.54
N GLY A 67 -3.16 -1.92 1.36
CA GLY A 67 -4.14 -1.88 0.29
C GLY A 67 -3.45 -1.48 -1.01
N ALA A 68 -3.66 -2.22 -2.10
CA ALA A 68 -3.06 -1.86 -3.37
C ALA A 68 -3.78 -0.67 -4.02
N GLU A 69 -3.03 0.30 -4.53
CA GLU A 69 -3.57 1.27 -5.48
C GLU A 69 -3.71 0.62 -6.85
N MET A 70 -2.62 0.02 -7.33
CA MET A 70 -2.56 -0.74 -8.58
C MET A 70 -1.53 -1.87 -8.47
N MET A 71 -1.70 -2.94 -9.24
CA MET A 71 -0.74 -4.03 -9.31
C MET A 71 -0.47 -4.43 -10.76
N SER A 72 0.78 -4.69 -11.12
CA SER A 72 1.13 -5.21 -12.45
C SER A 72 0.90 -6.73 -12.54
N VAL A 73 0.85 -7.28 -13.76
CA VAL A 73 0.71 -8.73 -13.98
C VAL A 73 1.78 -9.58 -13.32
N ASN A 74 2.99 -9.07 -13.15
CA ASN A 74 4.06 -9.74 -12.40
C ASN A 74 4.02 -9.46 -10.89
N CYS A 75 2.89 -8.95 -10.38
CA CYS A 75 2.64 -8.55 -8.99
C CYS A 75 3.55 -7.43 -8.47
N GLY A 76 4.07 -6.57 -9.35
CA GLY A 76 4.72 -5.35 -8.92
C GLY A 76 3.67 -4.38 -8.39
N LEU A 77 3.77 -4.01 -7.13
CA LEU A 77 2.79 -3.17 -6.46
C LEU A 77 3.12 -1.70 -6.71
N VAL A 78 2.12 -0.94 -7.13
CA VAL A 78 2.14 0.52 -7.11
C VAL A 78 1.23 0.97 -5.97
N ASN A 79 1.79 1.74 -5.04
CA ASN A 79 1.05 2.27 -3.90
C ASN A 79 1.67 3.58 -3.42
N SER A 80 1.06 4.22 -2.41
CA SER A 80 1.54 5.47 -1.81
C SER A 80 3.04 5.45 -1.57
N ILE A 81 3.71 6.56 -1.90
CA ILE A 81 5.12 6.78 -1.64
C ILE A 81 5.48 6.43 -0.19
N GLY A 82 6.57 5.68 -0.01
CA GLY A 82 6.98 5.13 1.27
C GLY A 82 6.63 3.64 1.44
N THR A 83 5.72 3.09 0.63
CA THR A 83 5.35 1.66 0.68
C THR A 83 6.56 0.77 0.40
N ALA A 84 7.36 1.10 -0.62
CA ALA A 84 8.57 0.34 -0.94
C ALA A 84 9.60 0.37 0.21
N GLN A 85 9.70 1.49 0.94
CA GLN A 85 10.58 1.60 2.10
C GLN A 85 10.12 0.70 3.24
N ILE A 86 8.81 0.71 3.53
CA ILE A 86 8.20 -0.17 4.53
C ILE A 86 8.42 -1.63 4.16
N ALA A 87 8.31 -1.99 2.87
CA ALA A 87 8.53 -3.34 2.38
C ALA A 87 9.98 -3.82 2.57
N GLU A 88 10.98 -2.96 2.31
CA GLU A 88 12.38 -3.29 2.60
C GLU A 88 12.62 -3.45 4.12
N ILE A 89 12.05 -2.57 4.95
CA ILE A 89 12.15 -2.70 6.41
C ILE A 89 11.50 -4.01 6.87
N ALA A 90 10.31 -4.35 6.36
CA ALA A 90 9.63 -5.59 6.67
C ALA A 90 10.52 -6.80 6.40
N HIS A 91 11.10 -6.83 5.19
CA HIS A 91 11.98 -7.90 4.75
C HIS A 91 13.21 -8.05 5.65
N LEU A 92 13.87 -6.93 5.99
CA LEU A 92 15.04 -6.92 6.87
C LEU A 92 14.74 -7.48 8.27
N PHE A 93 13.52 -7.28 8.79
CA PHE A 93 13.09 -7.78 10.10
C PHE A 93 12.29 -9.09 10.03
N GLY A 94 12.21 -9.73 8.87
CA GLY A 94 11.47 -10.98 8.66
C GLY A 94 9.96 -10.86 8.88
N LYS A 95 9.40 -9.66 8.73
CA LYS A 95 7.97 -9.38 8.86
C LYS A 95 7.26 -9.61 7.53
N LYS A 96 6.06 -10.19 7.59
CA LYS A 96 5.29 -10.53 6.40
C LYS A 96 4.60 -9.31 5.81
N LEU A 97 4.78 -9.07 4.51
CA LEU A 97 4.04 -8.06 3.75
C LEU A 97 2.89 -8.71 3.00
N VAL A 98 1.67 -8.35 3.38
CA VAL A 98 0.42 -8.85 2.81
C VAL A 98 -0.27 -7.72 2.06
N ILE A 99 -0.62 -7.97 0.80
CA ILE A 99 -1.29 -6.99 -0.05
C ILE A 99 -2.75 -7.37 -0.21
N ALA A 100 -3.66 -6.47 0.13
CA ALA A 100 -5.08 -6.60 -0.18
C ALA A 100 -5.36 -5.87 -1.51
N CYS A 101 -5.68 -6.63 -2.56
CA CYS A 101 -5.90 -6.11 -3.90
C CYS A 101 -7.15 -6.74 -4.52
N GLN A 102 -7.98 -5.94 -5.19
CA GLN A 102 -9.10 -6.44 -5.99
C GLN A 102 -8.62 -6.66 -7.43
N PHE A 103 -9.10 -7.69 -8.13
CA PHE A 103 -8.54 -8.03 -9.45
C PHE A 103 -8.65 -6.91 -10.49
N PHE A 104 -9.67 -6.03 -10.41
CA PHE A 104 -9.81 -4.91 -11.35
C PHE A 104 -8.67 -3.88 -11.26
N LYS A 105 -7.88 -3.89 -10.18
CA LYS A 105 -6.72 -3.00 -9.98
C LYS A 105 -5.43 -3.55 -10.63
N PHE A 106 -5.50 -4.73 -11.25
CA PHE A 106 -4.39 -5.24 -12.01
C PHE A 106 -4.29 -4.53 -13.36
N VAL A 107 -3.06 -4.29 -13.83
CA VAL A 107 -2.77 -3.80 -15.18
C VAL A 107 -1.91 -4.80 -15.95
N GLU A 108 -2.18 -4.94 -17.26
CA GLU A 108 -1.50 -5.90 -18.16
C GLU A 108 -0.01 -5.62 -18.35
N LYS A 109 0.43 -4.43 -17.94
CA LYS A 109 1.83 -4.02 -17.97
C LYS A 109 2.66 -4.78 -16.93
N THR A 110 3.79 -5.33 -17.35
CA THR A 110 4.85 -5.80 -16.44
C THR A 110 5.67 -4.61 -15.96
N MET A 111 5.91 -4.50 -14.66
CA MET A 111 6.67 -3.39 -14.05
C MET A 111 7.88 -3.91 -13.28
N PHE A 112 9.00 -3.20 -13.36
CA PHE A 112 10.26 -3.57 -12.72
C PHE A 112 10.80 -2.47 -11.81
N SER A 113 10.33 -1.24 -11.96
CA SER A 113 10.80 -0.10 -11.19
C SER A 113 9.80 1.06 -11.20
N ASP A 114 10.07 2.08 -10.39
CA ASP A 114 9.36 3.35 -10.42
C ASP A 114 9.28 3.99 -11.82
N LYS A 115 10.20 3.68 -12.74
CA LYS A 115 10.20 4.25 -14.09
C LYS A 115 9.05 3.71 -14.94
N ASP A 116 8.47 2.59 -14.54
CA ASP A 116 7.35 1.95 -15.24
C ASP A 116 6.00 2.48 -14.76
N ILE A 117 5.98 3.28 -13.69
CA ILE A 117 4.80 3.98 -13.19
C ILE A 117 4.55 5.18 -14.10
N GLU A 118 3.35 5.27 -14.67
CA GLU A 118 2.93 6.44 -15.44
C GLU A 118 2.82 7.65 -14.51
N GLU A 119 3.24 8.83 -14.98
CA GLU A 119 3.17 10.05 -14.18
C GLU A 119 1.70 10.34 -13.85
N TYR A 120 1.40 10.41 -12.55
CA TYR A 120 0.06 10.74 -12.08
C TYR A 120 -0.09 12.26 -12.01
N ASP A 121 -1.07 12.81 -12.73
CA ASP A 121 -1.46 14.23 -12.74
C ASP A 121 -2.17 14.66 -11.43
N GLY A 122 -1.71 14.16 -10.29
CA GLY A 122 -2.27 14.46 -8.97
C GLY A 122 -2.04 15.92 -8.56
N VAL A 123 -2.86 16.41 -7.64
CA VAL A 123 -2.75 17.76 -7.08
C VAL A 123 -1.37 17.93 -6.46
N GLN A 124 -0.46 18.67 -7.10
CA GLN A 124 0.84 18.98 -6.52
C GLN A 124 0.67 19.61 -5.14
N VAL A 125 1.03 18.86 -4.10
CA VAL A 125 1.05 19.34 -2.73
C VAL A 125 2.07 20.47 -2.68
N GLN A 126 1.58 21.70 -2.50
CA GLN A 126 2.45 22.86 -2.39
C GLN A 126 3.29 22.71 -1.14
N ILE A 127 4.60 22.50 -1.32
CA ILE A 127 5.57 22.64 -0.25
C ILE A 127 5.77 24.14 -0.06
N VAL A 128 4.90 24.79 0.73
CA VAL A 128 5.00 26.22 1.05
C VAL A 128 6.38 26.48 1.67
N ARG A 129 7.21 27.27 0.98
CA ARG A 129 8.54 27.66 1.45
C ARG A 129 8.81 29.11 1.10
N GLU A 130 9.50 29.77 2.03
CA GLU A 130 9.96 31.16 1.87
C GLU A 130 11.18 31.25 0.94
N THR A 131 11.96 30.17 0.83
CA THR A 131 13.18 30.11 0.00
C THR A 131 12.93 29.30 -1.28
N PRO A 132 13.32 29.82 -2.46
CA PRO A 132 13.16 29.10 -3.73
C PRO A 132 14.03 27.83 -3.78
N ILE A 133 13.44 26.74 -4.29
CA ILE A 133 14.12 25.47 -4.56
C ILE A 133 14.23 25.29 -6.07
N ASN A 134 15.43 24.97 -6.56
CA ASN A 134 15.67 24.80 -8.01
C ASN A 134 14.96 23.59 -8.61
N LYS A 135 14.78 22.51 -7.84
CA LYS A 135 14.08 21.29 -8.26
C LYS A 135 13.47 20.57 -7.07
N VAL A 136 12.19 20.24 -7.16
CA VAL A 136 11.49 19.39 -6.19
C VAL A 136 11.23 18.05 -6.86
N LEU A 137 11.65 16.95 -6.24
CA LEU A 137 11.18 15.62 -6.61
C LEU A 137 9.96 15.31 -5.77
N GLN A 138 8.79 15.23 -6.39
CA GLN A 138 7.55 14.89 -5.73
C GLN A 138 6.90 13.73 -6.47
N LYS A 139 6.73 12.62 -5.76
CA LYS A 139 6.03 11.43 -6.23
C LYS A 139 4.91 11.10 -5.26
N TYR A 140 3.77 10.68 -5.79
CA TYR A 140 2.62 10.21 -4.99
C TYR A 140 2.69 8.72 -4.74
N TYR A 141 3.28 7.99 -5.67
CA TYR A 141 3.36 6.54 -5.66
C TYR A 141 4.80 6.07 -5.83
N ASP A 142 5.08 4.89 -5.28
CA ASP A 142 6.31 4.14 -5.53
C ASP A 142 6.00 2.71 -5.97
N PHE A 143 7.04 2.06 -6.50
CA PHE A 143 7.03 0.68 -6.92
C PHE A 143 7.61 -0.21 -5.81
N THR A 144 6.83 -1.19 -5.37
CA THR A 144 7.28 -2.25 -4.47
C THR A 144 7.47 -3.55 -5.25
N SER A 145 8.69 -4.10 -5.19
CA SER A 145 9.06 -5.32 -5.91
C SER A 145 8.20 -6.52 -5.50
N PRO A 146 7.79 -7.40 -6.45
CA PRO A 146 7.09 -8.65 -6.13
C PRO A 146 7.86 -9.53 -5.14
N SER A 147 9.19 -9.45 -5.16
CA SER A 147 10.08 -10.21 -4.25
C SER A 147 10.00 -9.77 -2.78
N ARG A 148 9.32 -8.66 -2.50
CA ARG A 148 9.05 -8.15 -1.14
C ARG A 148 7.64 -8.47 -0.65
N ILE A 149 6.80 -9.05 -1.50
CA ILE A 149 5.41 -9.38 -1.18
C ILE A 149 5.34 -10.86 -0.81
N ASP A 150 4.79 -11.16 0.37
CA ASP A 150 4.63 -12.54 0.82
C ASP A 150 3.30 -13.15 0.36
N LEU A 151 2.24 -12.34 0.32
CA LEU A 151 0.88 -12.82 0.08
C LEU A 151 0.03 -11.72 -0.57
N VAL A 152 -0.79 -12.10 -1.55
CA VAL A 152 -1.82 -11.23 -2.12
C VAL A 152 -3.19 -11.80 -1.79
N VAL A 153 -3.98 -11.02 -1.08
CA VAL A 153 -5.37 -11.32 -0.74
C VAL A 153 -6.28 -10.63 -1.74
N THR A 154 -7.06 -11.44 -2.44
CA THR A 154 -8.02 -11.03 -3.48
C THR A 154 -9.40 -11.57 -3.17
N GLU A 155 -10.40 -11.22 -3.98
CA GLU A 155 -11.72 -11.84 -3.94
C GLU A 155 -11.71 -13.35 -4.24
N LEU A 156 -10.65 -13.87 -4.86
CA LEU A 156 -10.47 -15.31 -5.09
C LEU A 156 -9.77 -16.02 -3.92
N GLY A 157 -9.35 -15.26 -2.91
CA GLY A 157 -8.67 -15.76 -1.72
C GLY A 157 -7.24 -15.25 -1.59
N ALA A 158 -6.52 -15.87 -0.66
CA ALA A 158 -5.11 -15.60 -0.37
C ALA A 158 -4.22 -16.44 -1.28
N LEU A 159 -3.40 -15.77 -2.09
CA LEU A 159 -2.58 -16.38 -3.13
C LEU A 159 -1.12 -15.95 -2.96
N SER A 160 -0.21 -16.87 -3.25
CA SER A 160 1.21 -16.52 -3.40
C SER A 160 1.40 -15.62 -4.63
N VAL A 161 2.49 -14.86 -4.65
CA VAL A 161 2.85 -13.97 -5.76
C VAL A 161 2.82 -14.68 -7.13
N VAL A 162 3.33 -15.92 -7.20
CA VAL A 162 3.33 -16.70 -8.45
C VAL A 162 1.90 -17.04 -8.89
N GLN A 163 1.08 -17.56 -7.97
CA GLN A 163 -0.32 -17.89 -8.27
C GLN A 163 -1.13 -16.66 -8.68
N THR A 164 -0.89 -15.52 -8.02
CA THR A 164 -1.53 -14.26 -8.37
C THR A 164 -1.12 -13.79 -9.75
N SER A 165 0.17 -13.90 -10.08
CA SER A 165 0.69 -13.50 -11.39
C SER A 165 0.09 -14.34 -12.53
N ASP A 166 0.09 -15.67 -12.38
CA ASP A 166 -0.53 -16.58 -13.35
C ASP A 166 -2.01 -16.23 -13.59
N MET A 167 -2.74 -15.97 -12.51
CA MET A 167 -4.16 -15.60 -12.58
C MET A 167 -4.39 -14.24 -13.22
N ALA A 168 -3.56 -13.24 -12.91
CA ALA A 168 -3.64 -11.91 -13.52
C ALA A 168 -3.41 -11.98 -15.03
N THR A 169 -2.37 -12.70 -15.46
CA THR A 169 -2.08 -12.92 -16.89
C THR A 169 -3.23 -13.63 -17.61
N LEU A 170 -3.78 -14.69 -17.02
CA LEU A 170 -4.92 -15.42 -17.61
C LEU A 170 -6.20 -14.58 -17.69
N SER A 171 -6.45 -13.74 -16.69
CA SER A 171 -7.63 -12.86 -16.67
C SER A 171 -7.57 -11.81 -17.78
N MET A 172 -6.39 -11.24 -18.01
CA MET A 172 -6.19 -10.17 -19.01
C MET A 172 -6.15 -10.69 -20.44
N ALA A 173 -5.60 -11.88 -20.67
CA ALA A 173 -5.67 -12.55 -21.96
C ALA A 173 -7.10 -12.85 -22.45
N ARG A 174 -8.10 -12.72 -21.56
CA ARG A 174 -9.53 -12.95 -21.86
C ARG A 174 -10.33 -11.65 -22.07
N GLN A 175 -9.72 -10.47 -21.92
CA GLN A 175 -10.39 -9.20 -22.20
C GLN A 175 -10.19 -8.84 -23.69
N PRO A 176 -11.27 -8.71 -24.49
CA PRO A 176 -11.20 -8.45 -25.93
C PRO A 176 -10.80 -7.01 -26.27
#